data_AF-A0A1W9VIQ0-F1
#
_entry.id   AF-A0A1W9VIQ0-F1
#
_cell.length_a   1.000
_cell.length_b   1.000
_cell.length_c   1.000
_cell.angle_alpha   90.00
_cell.angle_beta   90.00
_cell.angle_gamma   90.00
#
_symmetry.space_group_name_H-M   'P 1'
#
loop_
_entity.id
_entity.type
_entity.pdbx_description
1 polymer ?
#
loop_
_entity_poly.entity_id
_entity_poly.type
_entity_poly.pdbx_seq_one_letter_code
_entity_poly.pdbx_strand_id
1 'polypeptide(L)' 'MLQGEGKLTYGKEEFTIKTGDSVSFSSEIPHKVECLSAEPLKAIWMVNPPKILFFKE' A
#
# COMPACT_ATOMS: atom_id res chain seq x y z
N MET A 1 7.64 -4.00 -2.66
CA MET A 1 6.90 -5.19 -2.19
C MET A 1 7.90 -6.29 -1.90
N LEU A 2 7.86 -6.86 -0.70
CA LEU A 2 8.83 -7.88 -0.26
C LEU A 2 8.32 -9.32 -0.46
N GLN A 3 7.00 -9.54 -0.39
CA GLN A 3 6.38 -10.85 -0.56
C GLN A 3 4.92 -10.68 -0.96
N GLY A 4 4.39 -11.59 -1.77
CA GLY A 4 2.97 -11.69 -2.10
C GLY A 4 2.54 -10.86 -3.32
N GLU A 5 1.23 -10.86 -3.57
CA GLU A 5 0.56 -10.09 -4.61
C GLU A 5 -0.64 -9.35 -3.99
N GLY A 6 -0.81 -8.09 -4.40
CA GLY A 6 -1.89 -7.26 -3.90
C GLY A 6 -2.48 -6.36 -4.97
N LYS A 7 -3.60 -5.72 -4.60
CA LYS A 7 -4.23 -4.65 -5.36
C LYS A 7 -4.09 -3.35 -4.60
N LEU A 8 -3.53 -2.33 -5.24
CA LEU A 8 -3.60 -0.96 -4.79
C LEU A 8 -4.75 -0.28 -5.50
N THR A 9 -5.78 0.11 -4.76
CA THR A 9 -6.79 1.07 -5.24
C THR A 9 -6.32 2.47 -4.83
N TYR A 10 -6.18 3.37 -5.79
CA TYR A 10 -5.75 4.76 -5.60
C TYR A 10 -6.75 5.70 -6.28
N GLY A 11 -7.58 6.37 -5.48
CA GLY A 11 -8.72 7.13 -5.99
C GLY A 11 -9.70 6.21 -6.72
N LYS A 12 -9.71 6.28 -8.06
CA LYS A 12 -10.55 5.44 -8.94
C LYS A 12 -9.74 4.44 -9.76
N GLU A 13 -8.41 4.46 -9.61
CA GLU A 13 -7.50 3.62 -10.37
C GLU A 13 -7.13 2.38 -9.56
N GLU A 14 -6.88 1.27 -10.25
CA GLU A 14 -6.47 0.00 -9.65
C GLU A 14 -5.17 -0.47 -10.27
N PHE A 15 -4.24 -0.90 -9.42
CA PHE A 15 -2.94 -1.40 -9.83
C PHE A 15 -2.67 -2.74 -9.14
N THR A 16 -2.22 -3.72 -9.91
CA THR A 16 -1.67 -4.96 -9.36
C THR A 16 -0.22 -4.71 -8.93
N ILE A 17 0.12 -5.09 -7.71
CA ILE A 17 1.46 -4.96 -7.13
C ILE A 17 1.99 -6.35 -6.80
N LYS A 18 3.20 -6.67 -7.27
CA LYS A 18 3.85 -7.97 -7.10
C LYS A 18 5.18 -7.83 -6.36
N THR A 19 5.70 -8.95 -5.89
CA THR A 19 7.01 -9.01 -5.25
C THR A 19 8.09 -8.41 -6.16
N GLY A 20 8.91 -7.51 -5.62
CA GLY A 20 9.89 -6.73 -6.37
C GLY A 20 9.43 -5.33 -6.78
N ASP A 21 8.12 -5.09 -6.88
CA ASP A 21 7.60 -3.78 -7.32
C ASP A 21 7.80 -2.70 -6.25
N SER A 22 7.95 -1.46 -6.68
CA SER A 22 7.93 -0.28 -5.82
C SER A 22 6.86 0.70 -6.30
N VAL A 23 6.12 1.29 -5.36
CA VAL A 23 5.06 2.25 -5.65
C VAL A 23 5.28 3.53 -4.86
N SER A 24 5.06 4.67 -5.51
CA SER A 24 5.11 6.00 -4.91
C SER A 24 3.88 6.78 -5.37
N PHE A 25 3.15 7.36 -4.43
CA PHE A 25 1.91 8.08 -4.69
C PHE A 25 1.65 9.13 -3.60
N SER A 26 0.77 10.09 -3.87
CA SER A 26 0.37 11.08 -2.87
C SER A 26 -0.51 10.42 -1.81
N SER A 27 -0.08 10.47 -0.55
CA SER A 27 -0.88 9.94 0.57
C SER A 27 -2.15 10.75 0.86
N GLU A 28 -2.38 11.87 0.18
CA GLU A 28 -3.62 12.68 0.30
C GLU A 28 -4.78 12.10 -0.49
N ILE A 29 -4.49 11.29 -1.52
CA ILE A 29 -5.52 10.62 -2.29
C ILE A 29 -5.91 9.33 -1.54
N PRO A 30 -7.22 9.07 -1.32
CA PRO A 30 -7.67 7.85 -0.66
C PRO A 30 -7.10 6.61 -1.35
N HIS A 31 -6.52 5.72 -0.56
CA HIS A 31 -5.87 4.52 -1.06
C HIS A 31 -6.11 3.33 -0.14
N LYS A 32 -6.21 2.15 -0.76
CA LYS A 32 -6.41 0.87 -0.09
C LYS A 32 -5.49 -0.16 -0.70
N VAL A 33 -4.84 -0.95 0.15
CA VAL A 33 -4.09 -2.13 -0.28
C VAL A 33 -4.83 -3.38 0.18
N GLU A 34 -5.07 -4.29 -0.76
CA GLU A 34 -5.72 -5.57 -0.53
C GLU A 34 -4.78 -6.72 -0.89
N CYS A 35 -4.70 -7.75 -0.05
CA CYS A 35 -3.96 -8.97 -0.36
C CYS A 35 -4.79 -9.84 -1.31
N LEU A 36 -4.21 -10.22 -2.45
CA LEU A 36 -4.85 -11.09 -3.43
C LEU A 36 -4.33 -12.53 -3.38
N SER A 37 -3.24 -12.79 -2.67
CA SER A 37 -2.63 -14.11 -2.53
C SER A 37 -3.06 -14.84 -1.26
N ALA A 38 -2.91 -16.17 -1.27
CA ALA A 38 -3.05 -17.01 -0.07
C ALA A 38 -1.90 -16.77 0.94
N GLU A 39 -0.72 -16.43 0.42
CA GLU A 39 0.44 -16.03 1.24
C GLU A 39 0.31 -14.56 1.69
N PRO A 40 0.86 -14.21 2.86
CA PRO A 40 0.83 -12.83 3.35
C PRO A 40 1.53 -11.83 2.40
N LEU A 41 0.85 -10.72 2.13
CA LEU A 41 1.47 -9.56 1.49
C LEU A 41 2.37 -8.83 2.49
N LYS A 42 3.67 -8.69 2.18
CA LYS A 42 4.63 -7.94 2.99
C LYS A 42 5.23 -6.77 2.21
N ALA A 43 5.29 -5.61 2.84
CA ALA A 43 5.81 -4.38 2.24
C ALA A 43 6.50 -3.49 3.29
N ILE A 44 7.35 -2.59 2.80
CA ILE A 44 7.86 -1.46 3.58
C ILE A 44 6.96 -0.28 3.24
N TRP A 45 6.39 0.35 4.27
CA TRP A 45 5.53 1.52 4.11
C TRP A 45 6.23 2.76 4.66
N MET A 46 6.42 3.77 3.81
CA MET A 46 7.12 5.00 4.17
C MET A 46 6.25 6.20 3.81
N VAL A 47 6.05 7.09 4.78
CA VAL A 47 5.30 8.34 4.60
C VAL A 47 6.25 9.50 4.89
N ASN A 48 6.42 10.40 3.93
CA ASN A 48 7.28 11.57 4.04
C ASN A 48 6.52 12.84 3.57
N PRO A 49 6.45 13.93 4.37
CA PRO A 49 6.90 14.02 5.75
C PRO A 49 6.12 13.06 6.65
N PRO A 50 6.68 12.65 7.81
CA PRO A 50 5.98 11.77 8.74
C PRO A 50 4.65 12.40 9.14
N LYS A 51 3.55 11.73 8.78
CA LYS A 51 2.21 12.09 9.26
C LYS A 51 2.01 11.39 10.61
N ILE A 52 1.89 12.17 11.69
CA ILE A 52 1.59 11.63 13.03
C ILE A 52 0.21 10.98 12.97
N LEU A 53 0.16 9.65 13.04
CA LEU A 53 -1.07 8.90 13.20
C LEU A 53 -1.53 9.02 14.66
N PHE A 54 -2.51 9.89 14.92
CA PHE A 54 -3.26 9.84 16.18
C PHE A 54 -4.17 8.60 16.15
N PHE A 55 -3.68 7.47 16.68
CA PHE A 55 -4.57 6.40 17.10
C PHE A 55 -5.18 6.83 18.43
N LYS A 56 -6.43 7.31 18.40
CA LYS A 56 -7.25 7.43 19.61
C LYS A 56 -7.87 6.05 19.85
N GLU A 57 -7.53 5.45 20.99
CA GLU A 57 -8.29 4.33 21.58
C GLU A 57 -9.72 4.77 21.93
#